data_AF-A0A922YIU0-F1
#
_entry.id   AF-A0A922YIU0-F1
#
_cell.length_a   1.000
_cell.length_b   1.000
_cell.length_c   1.000
_cell.angle_alpha   90.00
_cell.angle_beta   90.00
_cell.angle_gamma   90.00
#
_symmetry.space_group_name_H-M   'P 1'
#
loop_
_entity.id
_entity.type
_entity.pdbx_description
1 polymer ?
#
loop_
_entity_poly.entity_id
_entity_poly.type
_entity_poly.pdbx_seq_one_letter_code
_entity_poly.pdbx_strand_id
1 'polypeptide(L)'
;MSQFPPRAFIRMVAELDQEEALPEATQTVPQGELRFLSLRDVLDRLTISRSLLYELIKDPIQPFPAPVHIGRRSVWVKNEVESYMQAILETARKRSLS
;
A
#
# COMPACT_ATOMS: atom_id res chain seq x y z
N MET A 1 35.24 27.16 52.47
CA MET A 1 33.86 27.68 52.58
C MET A 1 33.22 27.52 51.21
N SER A 2 32.28 26.58 51.09
CA SER A 2 31.73 26.10 49.82
C SER A 2 31.00 27.22 49.07
N GLN A 3 31.56 27.65 47.96
CA GLN A 3 30.91 28.54 47.02
C GLN A 3 29.98 27.72 46.13
N PHE A 4 28.69 27.84 46.39
CA PHE A 4 27.62 27.28 45.54
C PHE A 4 27.81 27.80 44.10
N PRO A 5 27.91 26.95 43.07
CA PRO A 5 27.89 27.46 41.71
C PRO A 5 26.49 28.04 41.41
N PRO A 6 26.41 29.12 40.59
CA PRO A 6 25.22 29.94 40.40
C PRO A 6 24.03 29.16 39.80
N ARG A 7 22.81 29.65 40.05
CA ARG A 7 21.48 29.14 39.62
C ARG A 7 21.30 28.88 38.11
N ALA A 8 22.34 29.01 37.30
CA ALA A 8 22.34 28.60 35.89
C ALA A 8 22.56 27.09 35.69
N PHE A 9 23.06 26.35 36.69
CA PHE A 9 23.27 24.90 36.56
C PHE A 9 21.97 24.09 36.55
N ILE A 10 20.91 24.58 37.20
CA ILE A 10 19.60 23.89 37.24
C ILE A 10 18.88 23.96 35.87
N ARG A 11 19.22 24.92 35.00
CA ARG A 11 18.62 25.00 33.65
C ARG A 11 19.30 24.10 32.63
N MET A 12 20.45 23.47 32.94
CA MET A 12 21.24 22.73 31.95
C MET A 12 21.15 21.20 32.10
N VAL A 13 20.43 20.69 33.09
CA VAL A 13 20.24 19.23 33.33
C VAL A 13 18.77 18.80 33.17
N ALA A 14 17.83 19.74 32.97
CA ALA A 14 16.42 19.46 32.71
C ALA A 14 16.01 19.54 31.22
N GLU A 15 16.94 19.91 30.33
CA GLU A 15 16.70 20.07 28.89
C GLU A 15 17.50 19.03 28.05
N LEU A 16 17.86 17.89 28.66
CA LEU A 16 18.48 16.74 27.97
C LEU A 16 17.56 15.50 27.93
N ASP A 17 16.27 15.68 28.24
CA ASP A 17 15.19 14.74 27.93
C ASP A 17 14.23 15.35 26.89
N GLN A 18 14.77 16.10 25.93
CA GLN A 18 14.08 16.28 24.65
C GLN A 18 14.39 15.07 23.78
N GLU A 19 13.73 13.96 24.13
CA GLU A 19 13.28 12.95 23.18
C GLU A 19 12.35 13.62 22.16
N GLU A 20 12.89 14.49 21.30
CA GLU A 20 12.13 15.09 20.22
C GLU A 20 12.09 14.10 19.06
N ALA A 21 11.15 13.17 19.23
CA ALA A 21 10.48 12.35 18.26
C ALA A 21 11.00 12.52 16.82
N LEU A 22 11.82 11.56 16.40
CA LEU A 22 11.90 11.18 14.99
C LEU A 22 10.46 10.98 14.52
N PRO A 23 9.97 11.67 13.47
CA PRO A 23 8.79 11.21 12.79
C PRO A 23 9.23 9.93 12.07
N GLU A 24 9.22 8.81 12.78
CA GLU A 24 8.88 7.53 12.16
C GLU A 24 7.45 7.69 11.66
N ALA A 25 7.32 8.38 10.52
CA ALA A 25 6.33 8.08 9.54
C ALA A 25 6.66 6.67 9.05
N THR A 26 6.46 5.68 9.92
CA THR A 26 6.10 4.34 9.55
C THR A 26 4.76 4.53 8.87
N GLN A 27 4.84 4.92 7.59
CA GLN A 27 3.76 4.78 6.65
C GLN A 27 3.41 3.31 6.77
N THR A 28 2.38 3.04 7.56
CA THR A 28 1.65 1.79 7.50
C THR A 28 0.98 1.86 6.15
N VAL A 29 1.78 1.59 5.10
CA VAL A 29 1.27 1.12 3.83
C VAL A 29 0.26 0.07 4.26
N PRO A 30 -1.03 0.17 3.89
CA PRO A 30 -1.97 -0.88 4.22
C PRO A 30 -1.37 -2.13 3.60
N GLN A 31 -0.73 -2.96 4.43
CA GLN A 31 -0.14 -4.22 4.03
C GLN A 31 -1.36 -5.11 3.85
N GLY A 32 -2.08 -4.90 2.74
CA GLY A 32 -3.20 -5.73 2.36
C GLY A 32 -2.69 -7.16 2.40
N GLU A 33 -3.44 -8.01 3.11
CA GLU A 33 -3.09 -9.41 3.31
C GLU A 33 -2.57 -10.05 2.00
N LEU A 34 -1.33 -10.57 2.03
CA LEU A 34 -0.70 -11.20 0.88
C LEU A 34 -1.38 -12.56 0.62
N ARG A 35 -2.48 -12.52 -0.13
CA ARG A 35 -3.30 -13.69 -0.43
C ARG A 35 -3.34 -13.96 -1.92
N PHE A 36 -3.05 -15.20 -2.29
CA PHE A 36 -3.21 -15.67 -3.66
C PHE A 36 -4.68 -15.95 -3.98
N LEU A 37 -5.10 -15.50 -5.17
CA LEU A 37 -6.40 -15.76 -5.78
C LEU A 37 -6.22 -16.74 -6.93
N SER A 38 -7.12 -17.72 -7.04
CA SER A 38 -7.19 -18.58 -8.21
C SER A 38 -7.80 -17.83 -9.40
N LEU A 39 -7.67 -18.40 -10.61
CA LEU A 39 -8.36 -17.87 -11.79
C LEU A 39 -9.87 -17.71 -11.55
N ARG A 40 -10.52 -18.69 -10.90
CA ARG A 40 -11.96 -18.61 -10.59
C ARG A 40 -12.25 -17.41 -9.69
N ASP A 41 -11.49 -17.23 -8.61
CA ASP A 41 -11.69 -16.11 -7.69
C ASP A 41 -11.56 -14.75 -8.39
N VAL A 42 -10.61 -14.62 -9.32
CA VAL A 42 -10.42 -13.39 -10.11
C VAL A 42 -11.61 -13.14 -11.03
N LEU A 43 -12.07 -14.15 -11.77
CA LEU A 43 -13.22 -14.02 -12.67
C LEU A 43 -14.51 -13.69 -11.93
N ASP A 44 -14.75 -14.35 -10.79
CA ASP A 44 -15.93 -14.11 -9.95
C ASP A 44 -15.91 -12.68 -9.37
N ARG A 45 -14.76 -12.22 -8.88
CA ARG A 45 -14.60 -10.85 -8.33
C ARG A 45 -14.85 -9.75 -9.35
N LEU A 46 -14.36 -9.93 -10.58
CA LEU A 46 -14.50 -8.94 -11.65
C LEU A 46 -15.80 -9.10 -12.43
N THR A 47 -16.50 -10.23 -12.26
CA THR A 47 -17.70 -10.60 -13.04
C THR A 47 -17.43 -10.57 -14.55
N ILE A 48 -16.30 -11.14 -14.99
CA ILE A 48 -15.87 -11.17 -16.40
C ILE A 48 -15.58 -12.58 -16.90
N SER A 49 -15.56 -12.72 -18.23
CA SER A 49 -15.14 -13.96 -18.87
C SER A 49 -13.62 -14.15 -18.83
N ARG A 50 -13.19 -15.41 -18.95
CA ARG A 50 -11.77 -15.76 -19.03
C ARG A 50 -11.06 -15.11 -20.23
N SER A 51 -11.73 -15.04 -21.38
CA SER A 51 -11.16 -14.42 -22.57
C SER A 51 -10.93 -12.93 -22.35
N LEU A 52 -11.91 -12.23 -21.74
CA LEU A 52 -11.77 -10.82 -21.43
C LEU A 52 -10.62 -10.55 -20.45
N LEU A 53 -10.44 -11.39 -19.42
CA LEU A 53 -9.30 -11.29 -18.51
C LEU A 53 -7.97 -11.29 -19.27
N TYR A 54 -7.79 -12.21 -20.23
CA TYR A 54 -6.54 -12.28 -21.00
C TYR A 54 -6.34 -11.11 -21.96
N GLU A 55 -7.42 -10.50 -22.47
CA GLU A 55 -7.32 -9.25 -23.24
C GLU A 55 -6.91 -8.08 -22.32
N LEU A 56 -7.48 -7.99 -21.11
CA LEU A 56 -7.10 -6.96 -20.14
C LEU A 56 -5.64 -7.09 -19.68
N ILE A 57 -5.10 -8.32 -19.58
CA ILE A 57 -3.67 -8.54 -19.26
C ILE A 57 -2.76 -7.94 -20.37
N LYS A 58 -3.24 -7.89 -21.61
CA LYS A 58 -2.50 -7.34 -22.75
C LYS A 58 -2.79 -5.86 -23.01
N ASP A 59 -3.67 -5.23 -22.23
CA ASP A 59 -4.04 -3.83 -22.45
C ASP A 59 -2.80 -2.93 -22.30
N PRO A 60 -2.49 -2.08 -23.30
CA PRO A 60 -1.26 -1.28 -23.28
C PRO A 60 -1.35 -0.02 -22.40
N ILE A 61 -2.54 0.35 -21.93
CA ILE A 61 -2.80 1.60 -21.20
C ILE A 61 -2.91 1.32 -19.70
N GLN A 62 -3.74 0.35 -19.35
CA GLN A 62 -4.02 -0.05 -17.98
C GLN A 62 -4.13 -1.58 -17.92
N PRO A 63 -2.99 -2.30 -17.98
CA PRO A 63 -2.98 -3.75 -17.97
C PRO A 63 -3.49 -4.32 -16.64
N PHE A 64 -4.24 -5.42 -16.72
CA PHE A 64 -4.51 -6.25 -15.56
C PHE A 64 -3.24 -6.98 -15.11
N PRO A 65 -3.03 -7.22 -13.80
CA PRO A 65 -1.83 -7.91 -13.30
C PRO A 65 -1.61 -9.28 -13.97
N ALA A 66 -0.36 -9.55 -14.35
CA ALA A 66 0.03 -10.83 -14.91
C ALA A 66 -0.03 -11.94 -13.84
N PRO A 67 -0.37 -13.19 -14.21
CA PRO A 67 -0.39 -14.29 -13.26
C PRO A 67 1.01 -14.66 -12.76
N VAL A 68 1.10 -14.91 -11.46
CA VAL A 68 2.23 -15.63 -10.85
C VAL A 68 2.02 -17.13 -11.03
N HIS A 69 3.06 -17.85 -11.41
CA HIS A 69 2.98 -19.30 -11.62
C HIS A 69 3.54 -20.04 -10.41
N ILE A 70 2.70 -20.86 -9.77
CA ILE A 70 3.08 -21.79 -8.70
C ILE A 70 2.86 -23.21 -9.22
N GLY A 71 3.95 -23.83 -9.68
CA GLY A 71 3.89 -25.10 -10.40
C GLY A 71 3.05 -24.98 -11.68
N ARG A 72 1.94 -25.74 -11.75
CA ARG A 72 1.02 -25.73 -12.90
C ARG A 72 -0.15 -24.75 -12.74
N ARG A 73 -0.20 -24.00 -11.63
CA ARG A 73 -1.31 -23.08 -11.33
C ARG A 73 -0.88 -21.63 -11.55
N SER A 74 -1.74 -20.89 -12.22
CA SER A 74 -1.68 -19.43 -12.29
C SER A 74 -2.48 -18.85 -11.13
N VAL A 75 -1.88 -17.91 -10.40
CA VAL A 75 -2.48 -17.20 -9.28
C VAL A 75 -2.21 -15.69 -9.37
N TRP A 76 -3.02 -14.90 -8.68
CA TRP A 76 -2.88 -13.44 -8.61
C TRP A 76 -2.81 -12.98 -7.16
N VAL A 77 -2.13 -11.87 -6.89
CA VAL A 77 -2.11 -11.28 -5.56
C VAL A 77 -3.38 -10.45 -5.36
N LYS A 78 -4.15 -10.74 -4.31
CA LYS A 78 -5.42 -10.07 -3.99
C LYS A 78 -5.30 -8.53 -4.03
N ASN A 79 -4.23 -8.00 -3.44
CA ASN A 79 -4.02 -6.55 -3.35
C ASN A 79 -3.81 -5.90 -4.73
N GLU A 80 -3.15 -6.57 -5.67
CA GLU A 80 -2.95 -6.07 -7.03
C GLU A 80 -4.28 -6.05 -7.80
N VAL A 81 -5.09 -7.10 -7.64
CA VAL A 81 -6.43 -7.15 -8.24
C VAL A 81 -7.32 -6.03 -7.69
N GLU A 82 -7.30 -5.79 -6.38
CA GLU A 82 -8.07 -4.72 -5.75
C GLU A 82 -7.55 -3.33 -6.17
N SER A 83 -6.24 -3.15 -6.30
CA SER A 83 -5.64 -1.89 -6.79
C SER A 83 -6.06 -1.59 -8.24
N TYR A 84 -6.11 -2.61 -9.09
CA TYR A 84 -6.63 -2.48 -10.45
C TYR A 84 -8.10 -2.02 -10.46
N MET A 85 -8.95 -2.61 -9.62
CA MET A 85 -10.36 -2.21 -9.49
C MET A 85 -10.49 -0.73 -9.05
N GLN A 86 -9.66 -0.29 -8.10
CA GLN A 86 -9.65 1.11 -7.68
C GLN A 86 -9.25 2.05 -8.82
N ALA A 87 -8.23 1.67 -9.60
CA ALA A 87 -7.77 2.49 -10.72
C ALA A 87 -8.83 2.61 -11.84
N ILE A 88 -9.65 1.58 -12.07
CA ILE A 88 -10.84 1.66 -12.94
C ILE A 88 -11.86 2.65 -12.37
N LEU A 89 -12.18 2.53 -11.07
CA LEU A 89 -13.15 3.41 -10.42
C LEU A 89 -12.73 4.89 -10.47
N GLU A 90 -11.46 5.17 -10.24
CA GLU A 90 -10.90 6.53 -10.34
C GLU A 90 -11.04 7.09 -11.76
N THR A 91 -10.70 6.29 -12.77
CA THR A 91 -10.84 6.68 -14.18
C THR A 91 -12.30 6.96 -14.54
N ALA A 92 -13.22 6.08 -14.11
CA ALA A 92 -14.65 6.24 -14.33
C ALA A 92 -15.21 7.50 -13.65
N ARG A 93 -14.81 7.77 -12.40
CA ARG A 93 -15.23 8.96 -11.65
C ARG A 93 -14.68 10.25 -12.26
N LYS A 94 -13.41 10.28 -12.67
CA LYS A 94 -12.81 11.44 -13.35
C LYS A 94 -13.56 11.78 -14.64
N ARG A 95 -13.98 10.78 -15.42
CA ARG A 95 -14.79 11.00 -16.64
C ARG A 95 -16.18 11.57 -16.34
N SER A 96 -16.79 11.25 -15.20
CA SER A 96 -18.14 11.76 -14.85
C SER A 96 -18.17 13.20 -14.35
N LEU A 97 -17.01 13.77 -13.98
CA LEU A 97 -16.88 15.12 -13.43
C LEU A 97 -16.33 16.14 -14.45
N SER A 98 -16.06 15.72 -15.68
CA SER A 98 -15.56 16.54 -16.80
C SER A 98 -16.61 16.63 -17.90
#